data_AF-A0A970TY83-F1
#
_entry.id   AF-A0A970TY83-F1
#
_cell.length_a   1.000
_cell.length_b   1.000
_cell.length_c   1.000
_cell.angle_alpha   90.00
_cell.angle_beta   90.00
_cell.angle_gamma   90.00
#
_symmetry.space_group_name_H-M   'P 1'
#
loop_
_entity.id
_entity.type
_entity.pdbx_description
1 polymer ?
#
loop_
_entity_poly.entity_id
_entity_poly.type
_entity_poly.pdbx_seq_one_letter_code
_entity_poly.pdbx_strand_id
1 'polypeptide(L)'
;IADKDWKVPIGTGNGAGEVIYRIKEGNERFMITDVNNPQTTAMAQSTIFVMMDLLGNVGKAVAFFNHVPGGCNVLFMDGHVDWIPYVPPAPGQADTISMDLGATQPVLPSMANIIGLFAAAN
;
A
#
# COMPACT_ATOMS: atom_id res chain seq x y z
N ILE A 1 -16.12 2.97 16.43
CA ILE A 1 -16.34 4.41 16.15
C ILE A 1 -15.20 4.84 15.26
N ALA A 2 -15.47 5.33 14.04
CA ALA A 2 -14.44 5.62 13.04
C ALA A 2 -13.56 6.84 13.39
N ASP A 3 -14.04 7.75 14.24
CA ASP A 3 -13.36 9.02 14.56
C ASP A 3 -12.48 8.99 15.82
N LYS A 4 -12.15 7.80 16.35
CA LYS A 4 -11.39 7.67 17.60
C LYS A 4 -10.16 6.79 17.40
N ASP A 5 -9.07 7.18 18.05
CA ASP A 5 -7.91 6.32 18.21
C ASP A 5 -8.34 5.07 19.00
N TRP A 6 -7.84 3.90 18.60
CA TRP A 6 -8.30 2.63 19.16
C TRP A 6 -7.33 2.13 20.23
N LYS A 7 -7.83 1.91 21.45
CA LYS A 7 -7.10 1.24 22.52
C LYS A 7 -7.04 -0.26 22.28
N VAL A 8 -5.83 -0.82 22.33
CA VAL A 8 -5.53 -2.23 22.11
C VAL A 8 -4.56 -2.73 23.20
N PRO A 9 -4.44 -4.06 23.42
CA PRO A 9 -3.47 -4.60 24.36
C PRO A 9 -2.05 -4.06 24.13
N ILE A 10 -1.28 -3.89 25.20
CA ILE A 10 0.11 -3.43 25.10
C ILE A 10 0.93 -4.32 24.17
N GLY A 11 1.74 -3.71 23.30
CA GLY A 11 2.52 -4.42 22.28
C GLY A 11 1.79 -4.64 20.96
N THR A 12 0.48 -4.37 20.88
CA THR A 12 -0.32 -4.55 19.65
C THR A 12 -0.72 -3.25 18.95
N GLY A 13 -0.40 -2.10 19.56
CA GLY A 13 -0.59 -0.78 18.95
C GLY A 13 0.59 -0.36 18.06
N ASN A 14 0.48 0.83 17.45
CA ASN A 14 1.56 1.44 16.68
C ASN A 14 2.81 1.61 17.57
N GLY A 15 3.99 1.26 17.04
CA GLY A 15 5.25 1.38 17.77
C GLY A 15 5.35 0.50 19.03
N ALA A 16 4.67 -0.67 19.04
CA ALA A 16 4.54 -1.56 20.19
C ALA A 16 3.81 -0.93 21.41
N GLY A 17 3.01 0.11 21.17
CA GLY A 17 2.17 0.75 22.19
C GLY A 17 0.85 0.04 22.44
N GLU A 18 -0.09 0.78 23.04
CA GLU A 18 -1.47 0.35 23.33
C GLU A 18 -2.52 1.12 22.51
N VAL A 19 -2.08 1.86 21.47
CA VAL A 19 -2.94 2.71 20.65
C VAL A 19 -2.72 2.43 19.18
N ILE A 20 -3.81 2.22 18.43
CA ILE A 20 -3.84 2.34 16.98
C ILE A 20 -4.37 3.74 16.64
N TYR A 21 -3.54 4.56 16.01
CA TYR A 21 -3.90 5.93 15.66
C TYR A 21 -4.74 5.97 14.38
N ARG A 22 -5.73 6.87 14.34
CA ARG A 22 -6.47 7.17 13.10
C ARG A 22 -5.62 8.02 12.14
N ILE A 23 -5.98 7.98 10.87
CA ILE A 23 -5.45 8.88 9.85
C ILE A 23 -5.96 10.30 10.14
N LYS A 24 -5.06 11.29 10.05
CA LYS A 24 -5.32 12.70 10.31
C LYS A 24 -4.62 13.54 9.25
N GLU A 25 -5.20 14.69 8.94
CA GLU A 25 -4.54 15.73 8.15
C GLU A 25 -3.24 16.16 8.83
N GLY A 26 -2.16 16.35 8.06
CA GLY A 26 -0.84 16.69 8.58
C GLY A 26 0.08 15.49 8.80
N ASN A 27 -0.40 14.24 8.70
CA ASN A 27 0.45 13.05 8.83
C ASN A 27 1.52 12.94 7.73
N GLU A 28 1.36 13.60 6.57
CA GLU A 28 2.37 13.63 5.51
C GLU A 28 3.69 14.24 5.98
N ARG A 29 3.66 15.06 7.03
CA ARG A 29 4.84 15.67 7.63
C ARG A 29 5.80 14.64 8.23
N PHE A 30 5.32 13.45 8.59
CA PHE A 30 6.18 12.37 9.04
C PHE A 30 7.00 11.74 7.89
N MET A 31 6.66 12.03 6.63
CA MET A 31 7.45 11.62 5.46
C MET A 31 8.57 12.63 5.13
N ILE A 32 8.63 13.77 5.82
CA ILE A 32 9.73 14.72 5.68
C ILE A 32 10.99 14.10 6.27
N THR A 33 11.98 13.85 5.44
CA THR A 33 13.24 13.19 5.83
C THR A 33 14.30 14.17 6.32
N ASP A 34 14.26 15.44 5.86
CA ASP A 34 15.14 16.50 6.32
C ASP A 34 14.35 17.61 7.02
N VAL A 35 14.43 17.63 8.35
CA VAL A 35 13.75 18.64 9.19
C VAL A 35 14.36 20.04 9.05
N ASN A 36 15.63 20.16 8.64
CA ASN A 36 16.28 21.45 8.46
C ASN A 36 15.86 22.12 7.14
N ASN A 37 15.41 21.31 6.17
CA ASN A 37 14.88 21.79 4.90
C ASN A 37 13.55 21.10 4.54
N PRO A 38 12.47 21.39 5.27
CA PRO A 38 11.21 20.66 5.14
C PRO A 38 10.52 20.91 3.80
N GLN A 39 10.82 22.02 3.12
CA GLN A 39 10.20 22.35 1.84
C GLN A 39 10.69 21.46 0.69
N THR A 40 11.93 20.95 0.75
CA THR A 40 12.51 20.18 -0.35
C THR A 40 12.24 18.68 -0.25
N THR A 41 11.95 18.18 0.96
CA THR A 41 11.70 16.75 1.21
C THR A 41 10.24 16.44 1.56
N ALA A 42 9.37 17.45 1.59
CA ALA A 42 7.94 17.24 1.71
C ALA A 42 7.38 16.50 0.49
N MET A 43 6.64 15.43 0.75
CA MET A 43 5.86 14.73 -0.27
C MET A 43 4.49 15.37 -0.41
N ALA A 44 3.96 15.41 -1.64
CA ALA A 44 2.58 15.83 -1.87
C ALA A 44 1.60 14.79 -1.30
N GLN A 45 0.50 15.23 -0.68
CA GLN A 45 -0.52 14.30 -0.18
C GLN A 45 -1.13 13.43 -1.29
N SER A 46 -1.19 13.95 -2.52
CA SER A 46 -1.63 13.22 -3.71
C SER A 46 -0.69 12.10 -4.16
N THR A 47 0.48 11.93 -3.53
CA THR A 47 1.42 10.82 -3.84
C THR A 47 1.54 9.82 -2.70
N ILE A 48 0.89 10.07 -1.57
CA ILE A 48 0.91 9.19 -0.40
C ILE A 48 -0.36 8.33 -0.42
N PHE A 49 -0.20 7.05 -0.71
CA PHE A 49 -1.32 6.10 -0.69
C PHE A 49 -1.75 5.78 0.75
N VAL A 50 -3.05 5.60 0.96
CA VAL A 50 -3.68 5.34 2.26
C VAL A 50 -4.29 3.94 2.31
N MET A 51 -5.10 3.60 1.32
CA MET A 51 -5.72 2.29 1.18
C MET A 51 -5.84 1.94 -0.29
N MET A 52 -5.87 0.65 -0.59
CA MET A 52 -6.05 0.16 -1.94
C MET A 52 -6.89 -1.11 -1.93
N ASP A 53 -7.45 -1.44 -3.09
CA ASP A 53 -8.08 -2.74 -3.31
C ASP A 53 -7.10 -3.88 -3.07
N LEU A 54 -7.65 -5.07 -2.77
CA LEU A 54 -6.85 -6.28 -2.59
C LEU A 54 -6.31 -6.75 -3.95
N LEU A 55 -5.02 -7.10 -3.96
CA LEU A 55 -4.28 -7.53 -5.14
C LEU A 55 -3.67 -8.93 -4.90
N GLY A 56 -3.77 -9.84 -5.87
CA GLY A 56 -3.13 -11.16 -5.73
C GLY A 56 -3.13 -11.96 -7.02
N ASN A 57 -1.95 -12.25 -7.58
CA ASN A 57 -1.82 -12.83 -8.91
C ASN A 57 -1.39 -14.31 -8.94
N VAL A 58 -1.31 -14.97 -7.78
CA VAL A 58 -0.80 -16.35 -7.67
C VAL A 58 -1.84 -17.29 -7.05
N GLY A 59 -2.09 -18.41 -7.71
CA GLY A 59 -2.93 -19.49 -7.18
C GLY A 59 -4.36 -19.06 -6.86
N LYS A 60 -4.84 -19.37 -5.65
CA LYS A 60 -6.18 -19.00 -5.17
C LYS A 60 -6.35 -17.48 -4.99
N ALA A 61 -5.25 -16.72 -4.94
CA ALA A 61 -5.32 -15.28 -4.68
C ALA A 61 -5.88 -14.46 -5.84
N VAL A 62 -5.93 -15.04 -7.05
CA VAL A 62 -6.56 -14.41 -8.22
C VAL A 62 -8.05 -14.13 -7.97
N ALA A 63 -8.71 -14.93 -7.13
CA ALA A 63 -10.10 -14.71 -6.74
C ALA A 63 -10.30 -13.48 -5.84
N PHE A 64 -9.23 -12.91 -5.28
CA PHE A 64 -9.28 -11.71 -4.44
C PHE A 64 -9.13 -10.41 -5.24
N PHE A 65 -8.91 -10.49 -6.55
CA PHE A 65 -9.02 -9.30 -7.40
C PHE A 65 -10.46 -8.81 -7.42
N ASN A 66 -10.64 -7.51 -7.19
CA ASN A 66 -11.90 -6.84 -7.46
C ASN A 66 -12.19 -6.73 -8.99
N HIS A 67 -11.17 -6.89 -9.85
CA HIS A 67 -11.30 -6.91 -11.33
C HIS A 67 -10.11 -7.67 -12.00
N VAL A 68 -10.34 -8.63 -12.91
CA VAL A 68 -9.25 -9.44 -13.57
C VAL A 68 -9.25 -9.26 -15.10
N PRO A 69 -8.07 -9.14 -15.77
CA PRO A 69 -6.77 -8.73 -15.24
C PRO A 69 -6.81 -7.20 -15.11
N GLY A 70 -7.16 -6.72 -13.92
CA GLY A 70 -7.50 -5.33 -13.66
C GLY A 70 -6.71 -4.78 -12.49
N GLY A 71 -6.50 -3.47 -12.54
CA GLY A 71 -5.82 -2.68 -11.52
C GLY A 71 -6.52 -2.63 -10.17
N CYS A 72 -6.06 -1.69 -9.35
CA CYS A 72 -6.64 -1.40 -8.05
C CYS A 72 -7.10 0.06 -8.01
N ASN A 73 -8.24 0.30 -7.35
CA ASN A 73 -8.52 1.64 -6.86
C ASN A 73 -7.60 1.93 -5.68
N VAL A 74 -6.93 3.07 -5.70
CA VAL A 74 -6.00 3.49 -4.65
C VAL A 74 -6.45 4.85 -4.13
N LEU A 75 -6.77 4.91 -2.83
CA LEU A 75 -7.07 6.14 -2.10
C LEU A 75 -5.77 6.80 -1.66
N PHE A 76 -5.65 8.10 -1.89
CA PHE A 76 -4.52 8.92 -1.47
C PHE A 76 -4.88 9.85 -0.30
N MET A 77 -3.88 10.46 0.31
CA MET A 77 -4.02 11.22 1.55
C MET A 77 -4.82 12.52 1.41
N ASP A 78 -4.89 13.08 0.20
CA ASP A 78 -5.75 14.23 -0.15
C ASP A 78 -7.22 13.82 -0.41
N GLY A 79 -7.54 12.53 -0.30
CA GLY A 79 -8.88 11.97 -0.46
C GLY A 79 -9.26 11.61 -1.89
N HIS A 80 -8.39 11.82 -2.89
CA HIS A 80 -8.68 11.34 -4.24
C HIS A 80 -8.45 9.83 -4.36
N VAL A 81 -9.16 9.21 -5.31
CA VAL A 81 -8.96 7.82 -5.68
C VAL A 81 -8.49 7.79 -7.12
N ASP A 82 -7.39 7.08 -7.38
CA ASP A 82 -6.89 6.83 -8.74
C ASP A 82 -6.95 5.34 -9.08
N TRP A 83 -7.15 5.04 -10.35
CA TRP A 83 -7.12 3.68 -10.87
C TRP A 83 -5.74 3.34 -11.40
N ILE A 84 -5.04 2.44 -10.72
CA ILE A 84 -3.69 2.03 -11.12
C ILE A 84 -3.76 0.64 -11.75
N PRO A 85 -3.45 0.49 -13.06
CA PRO A 85 -3.49 -0.80 -13.74
C PRO A 85 -2.40 -1.74 -13.21
N TYR A 86 -2.77 -3.02 -13.03
CA TYR A 86 -1.80 -4.06 -12.74
C TYR A 86 -1.00 -4.38 -14.01
N VAL A 87 0.34 -4.29 -13.91
CA VAL A 87 1.25 -4.64 -15.00
C VAL A 87 2.01 -5.91 -14.60
N PRO A 88 1.82 -7.05 -15.28
CA PRO A 88 2.52 -8.28 -14.94
C PRO A 88 4.03 -8.18 -15.27
N PRO A 89 4.88 -9.01 -14.63
CA PRO A 89 6.31 -9.03 -14.92
C PRO A 89 6.57 -9.33 -16.39
N ALA A 90 7.58 -8.69 -16.96
CA ALA A 90 8.04 -9.03 -18.31
C ALA A 90 8.46 -10.50 -18.39
N PRO A 91 8.41 -11.15 -19.57
CA PRO A 91 8.80 -12.54 -19.73
C PRO A 91 10.19 -12.83 -19.15
N GLY A 92 10.28 -13.81 -18.25
CA GLY A 92 11.51 -14.19 -17.57
C GLY A 92 11.96 -13.28 -16.42
N GLN A 93 11.17 -12.27 -16.05
CA GLN A 93 11.44 -11.38 -14.90
C GLN A 93 10.62 -11.73 -13.65
N ALA A 94 9.88 -12.84 -13.67
CA ALA A 94 9.26 -13.36 -12.46
C ALA A 94 10.34 -13.71 -11.43
N ASP A 95 10.12 -13.28 -10.20
CA ASP A 95 10.99 -13.44 -9.02
C ASP A 95 12.40 -12.85 -9.18
N THR A 96 12.56 -11.85 -10.05
CA THR A 96 13.80 -11.08 -10.20
C THR A 96 13.65 -9.66 -9.63
N ILE A 97 14.77 -8.95 -9.49
CA ILE A 97 14.78 -7.53 -9.10
C ILE A 97 14.03 -6.61 -10.09
N SER A 98 13.82 -7.08 -11.32
CA SER A 98 13.16 -6.34 -12.39
C SER A 98 11.68 -6.71 -12.54
N MET A 99 11.14 -7.50 -11.61
CA MET A 99 9.75 -7.94 -11.64
C MET A 99 8.76 -6.76 -11.70
N ASP A 100 9.07 -5.66 -11.01
CA ASP A 100 8.21 -4.48 -10.92
C ASP A 100 8.42 -3.45 -12.04
N LEU A 101 9.29 -3.77 -13.01
CA LEU A 101 9.61 -2.86 -14.10
C LEU A 101 8.36 -2.56 -14.94
N GLY A 102 8.00 -1.28 -15.03
CA GLY A 102 6.82 -0.81 -15.76
C GLY A 102 5.53 -0.80 -14.95
N ALA A 103 5.55 -1.28 -13.70
CA ALA A 103 4.44 -1.13 -12.75
C ALA A 103 4.50 0.22 -12.02
N THR A 104 3.38 0.61 -11.43
CA THR A 104 3.24 1.87 -10.69
C THR A 104 2.89 1.58 -9.24
N GLN A 105 3.67 2.12 -8.29
CA GLN A 105 3.39 1.97 -6.87
C GLN A 105 2.04 2.59 -6.48
N PRO A 106 1.27 1.98 -5.56
CA PRO A 106 1.56 0.75 -4.80
C PRO A 106 1.13 -0.56 -5.51
N VAL A 107 0.65 -0.54 -6.75
CA VAL A 107 0.19 -1.74 -7.47
C VAL A 107 1.36 -2.43 -8.16
N LEU A 108 2.09 -3.25 -7.40
CA LEU A 108 3.29 -3.94 -7.87
C LEU A 108 3.09 -5.47 -7.98
N PRO A 109 3.68 -6.13 -9.00
CA PRO A 109 3.79 -7.58 -9.06
C PRO A 109 4.42 -8.23 -7.82
N SER A 110 5.48 -7.65 -7.28
CA SER A 110 6.14 -8.16 -6.08
C SER A 110 5.19 -8.17 -4.87
N MET A 111 4.37 -7.11 -4.71
CA MET A 111 3.34 -7.04 -3.67
C MET A 111 2.23 -8.07 -3.88
N ALA A 112 1.81 -8.28 -5.14
CA ALA A 112 0.81 -9.29 -5.48
C ALA A 112 1.28 -10.72 -5.14
N ASN A 113 2.57 -11.00 -5.29
CA ASN A 113 3.16 -12.32 -4.99
C ASN A 113 3.18 -12.60 -3.48
N ILE A 114 3.47 -11.60 -2.64
CA ILE A 114 3.48 -11.74 -1.18
C ILE A 114 2.10 -12.17 -0.67
N ILE A 115 1.02 -11.55 -1.18
CA ILE A 115 -0.35 -11.90 -0.78
C ILE A 115 -0.69 -13.34 -1.24
N GLY A 116 -0.27 -13.71 -2.45
CA GLY A 116 -0.40 -15.08 -2.94
C GLY A 116 0.29 -16.12 -2.05
N LEU A 117 1.46 -15.79 -1.50
CA LEU A 117 2.19 -16.66 -0.59
C LEU A 117 1.41 -16.94 0.71
N PHE A 118 0.81 -15.91 1.31
CA PHE A 118 0.00 -16.07 2.53
C PHE A 118 -1.31 -16.82 2.28
N ALA A 119 -1.91 -16.64 1.10
CA ALA A 119 -3.11 -17.38 0.69
C ALA A 119 -2.84 -18.87 0.42
N ALA A 120 -1.60 -19.25 0.09
CA ALA A 120 -1.21 -20.65 -0.12
C ALA A 120 -0.79 -21.37 1.17
N ALA A 121 -0.41 -20.61 2.20
CA ALA A 121 0.01 -21.14 3.50
C ALA A 121 -1.16 -21.49 4.45
N ASN A 122 -2.39 -21.11 4.09
CA ASN A 122 -3.62 -21.39 4.83
C ASN A 122 -4.59 -22.24 3.98
#